data_AF-A0A9C9KV31-F1
#
_entry.id   AF-A0A9C9KV31-F1
#
_cell.length_a   1.000
_cell.length_b   1.000
_cell.length_c   1.000
_cell.angle_alpha   90.00
_cell.angle_beta   90.00
_cell.angle_gamma   90.00
#
_symmetry.space_group_name_H-M   'P 1'
#
loop_
_entity.id
_entity.type
_entity.pdbx_description
1 polymer ?
#
loop_
_entity_poly.entity_id
_entity_poly.type
_entity_poly.pdbx_seq_one_letter_code
_entity_poly.pdbx_strand_id
1 'polypeptide(L)'
;TETALAQPAILTVSTAISRILFSHGLKADGLAGLSLGEYSALVAAGVVPFREALPLVSKRGMLMQEATPPDTGGMIAIMGLNHAEVIEICREARKSGVVAPANFNCPGQIVISGEKAALEQAHHLASAAGAKRITPLRVSAPFHSILLQPVEAGLAKILAKIPFNQPDIPVIFNINAACCSEPRKIKENLIRQVSHPILWEQSVHTLLSRGINRFIGIGPGTSPARLMKRISPQSETVALDNAAAIEEFLGGMNQ
;
A
#
# COMPACT_ATOMS: atom_id res chain seq x y z
N THR A 1 -11.47 -12.72 -0.74
CA THR A 1 -10.77 -13.03 0.52
C THR A 1 -11.07 -11.93 1.50
N GLU A 2 -11.52 -12.30 2.70
CA GLU A 2 -11.73 -11.32 3.77
C GLU A 2 -10.41 -10.62 4.13
N THR A 3 -10.47 -9.32 4.38
CA THR A 3 -9.29 -8.48 4.66
C THR A 3 -8.45 -9.03 5.82
N ALA A 4 -9.08 -9.54 6.87
CA ALA A 4 -8.43 -10.12 8.05
C ALA A 4 -7.61 -11.40 7.74
N LEU A 5 -7.98 -12.14 6.69
CA LEU A 5 -7.27 -13.35 6.24
C LEU A 5 -6.22 -13.02 5.17
N ALA A 6 -6.53 -12.07 4.28
CA ALA A 6 -5.63 -11.68 3.20
C ALA A 6 -4.33 -11.05 3.71
N GLN A 7 -4.42 -10.13 4.69
CA GLN A 7 -3.25 -9.42 5.20
C GLN A 7 -2.15 -10.34 5.78
N PRO A 8 -2.44 -11.26 6.73
CA PRO A 8 -1.43 -12.18 7.25
C PRO A 8 -0.91 -13.17 6.20
N ALA A 9 -1.75 -13.60 5.24
CA ALA A 9 -1.32 -14.47 4.15
C ALA A 9 -0.29 -13.77 3.24
N ILE A 10 -0.59 -12.54 2.82
CA ILE A 10 0.31 -11.73 1.98
C ILE A 10 1.63 -11.45 2.73
N LEU A 11 1.55 -11.08 4.01
CA LEU A 11 2.73 -10.86 4.84
C LEU A 11 3.61 -12.12 4.90
N THR A 12 3.01 -13.29 5.11
CA THR A 12 3.71 -14.58 5.20
C THR A 12 4.45 -14.89 3.91
N VAL A 13 3.77 -14.84 2.77
CA VAL A 13 4.38 -15.12 1.46
C VAL A 13 5.49 -14.12 1.17
N SER A 14 5.24 -12.83 1.38
CA SER A 14 6.24 -11.79 1.13
C SER A 14 7.48 -11.96 2.01
N THR A 15 7.29 -12.31 3.28
CA THR A 15 8.39 -12.57 4.22
C THR A 15 9.18 -13.81 3.79
N ALA A 16 8.51 -14.89 3.41
CA ALA A 16 9.19 -16.11 2.95
C ALA A 16 10.08 -15.84 1.73
N ILE A 17 9.55 -15.16 0.72
CA ILE A 17 10.30 -14.80 -0.49
C ILE A 17 11.48 -13.88 -0.12
N SER A 18 11.26 -12.83 0.68
CA SER A 18 12.35 -11.92 1.09
C SER A 18 13.50 -12.63 1.81
N ARG A 19 13.18 -13.60 2.69
CA ARG A 19 14.18 -14.40 3.41
C ARG A 19 14.98 -15.29 2.48
N ILE A 20 14.34 -15.92 1.50
CA ILE A 20 15.02 -16.71 0.48
C ILE A 20 16.00 -15.82 -0.30
N LEU A 21 15.58 -14.65 -0.75
CA LEU A 21 16.44 -13.75 -1.50
C LEU A 21 17.65 -13.27 -0.68
N PHE A 22 17.42 -12.87 0.58
CA PHE A 22 18.49 -12.41 1.47
C PHE A 22 19.44 -13.57 1.85
N SER A 23 18.95 -14.80 2.00
CA SER A 23 19.82 -15.96 2.25
C SER A 23 20.70 -16.30 1.04
N HIS A 24 20.31 -15.90 -0.17
CA HIS A 24 21.12 -15.99 -1.39
C HIS A 24 21.97 -14.74 -1.64
N GLY A 25 22.13 -13.88 -0.62
CA GLY A 25 23.04 -12.74 -0.66
C GLY A 25 22.49 -11.48 -1.33
N LEU A 26 21.20 -11.44 -1.69
CA LEU A 26 20.58 -10.20 -2.17
C LEU A 26 20.67 -9.12 -1.08
N LYS A 27 21.17 -7.94 -1.45
CA LYS A 27 21.15 -6.74 -0.60
C LYS A 27 20.23 -5.70 -1.24
N ALA A 28 19.27 -5.18 -0.48
CA ALA A 28 18.38 -4.14 -0.94
C ALA A 28 18.87 -2.76 -0.45
N ASP A 29 18.89 -1.77 -1.32
CA ASP A 29 19.26 -0.39 -0.99
C ASP A 29 18.09 0.41 -0.40
N GLY A 30 16.87 -0.09 -0.57
CA GLY A 30 15.66 0.51 -0.05
C GLY A 30 14.46 -0.42 -0.19
N LEU A 31 13.49 -0.24 0.70
CA LEU A 31 12.26 -1.01 0.75
C LEU A 31 11.05 -0.07 0.74
N ALA A 32 10.00 -0.50 0.08
CA ALA A 32 8.68 0.13 0.16
C ALA A 32 7.63 -0.95 -0.04
N GLY A 33 6.44 -0.74 0.53
CA GLY A 33 5.31 -1.59 0.24
C GLY A 33 4.01 -0.80 0.23
N LEU A 34 3.05 -1.27 -0.56
CA LEU A 34 1.78 -0.58 -0.76
C LEU A 34 0.78 -1.04 0.32
N SER A 35 0.37 -0.12 1.19
CA SER A 35 -0.55 -0.35 2.31
C SER A 35 -0.06 -1.49 3.22
N LEU A 36 -0.67 -2.68 3.16
CA LEU A 36 -0.22 -3.86 3.89
C LEU A 36 1.25 -4.18 3.59
N GLY A 37 1.72 -3.98 2.36
CA GLY A 37 3.10 -4.24 1.99
C GLY A 37 4.12 -3.47 2.84
N GLU A 38 3.75 -2.33 3.43
CA GLU A 38 4.62 -1.57 4.34
C GLU A 38 5.01 -2.41 5.58
N TYR A 39 4.11 -3.27 6.07
CA TYR A 39 4.40 -4.20 7.16
C TYR A 39 5.38 -5.30 6.72
N SER A 40 5.25 -5.81 5.49
CA SER A 40 6.22 -6.75 4.91
C SER A 40 7.61 -6.11 4.78
N ALA A 41 7.67 -4.85 4.32
CA ALA A 41 8.92 -4.09 4.23
C ALA A 41 9.56 -3.89 5.60
N LEU A 42 8.77 -3.58 6.64
CA LEU A 42 9.28 -3.43 8.01
C LEU A 42 9.79 -4.75 8.62
N VAL A 43 9.17 -5.88 8.29
CA VAL A 43 9.70 -7.20 8.67
C VAL A 43 11.02 -7.49 7.96
N ALA A 44 11.09 -7.22 6.65
CA ALA A 44 12.32 -7.41 5.87
C ALA A 44 13.46 -6.48 6.32
N ALA A 45 13.13 -5.28 6.82
CA ALA A 45 14.09 -4.31 7.37
C ALA A 45 14.47 -4.55 8.84
N GLY A 46 14.01 -5.64 9.47
CA GLY A 46 14.34 -5.95 10.87
C GLY A 46 13.60 -5.12 11.93
N VAL A 47 12.69 -4.24 11.52
CA VAL A 47 11.97 -3.32 12.42
C VAL A 47 10.97 -4.07 13.30
N VAL A 48 10.19 -4.96 12.72
CA VAL A 48 9.15 -5.73 13.43
C VAL A 48 9.47 -7.21 13.32
N PRO A 49 9.54 -7.97 14.43
CA PRO A 49 9.71 -9.41 14.35
C PRO A 49 8.52 -10.05 13.64
N PHE A 50 8.77 -10.97 12.70
CA PHE A 50 7.73 -11.65 11.93
C PHE A 50 6.61 -12.26 12.81
N ARG A 51 6.98 -12.86 13.94
CA ARG A 51 6.02 -13.46 14.89
C ARG A 51 5.02 -12.45 15.46
N GLU A 52 5.45 -11.19 15.63
CA GLU A 52 4.61 -10.09 16.14
C GLU A 52 3.82 -9.44 15.00
N ALA A 53 4.38 -9.42 13.79
CA ALA A 53 3.75 -8.83 12.61
C ALA A 53 2.49 -9.61 12.16
N LEU A 54 2.46 -10.94 12.29
CA LEU A 54 1.30 -11.77 11.92
C LEU A 54 0.01 -11.39 12.67
N PRO A 55 -0.04 -11.45 14.02
CA PRO A 55 -1.24 -11.05 14.75
C PRO A 55 -1.55 -9.56 14.62
N LEU A 56 -0.52 -8.72 14.40
CA LEU A 56 -0.69 -7.29 14.14
C LEU A 56 -1.48 -7.04 12.86
N VAL A 57 -1.07 -7.61 11.71
CA VAL A 57 -1.73 -7.36 10.43
C VAL A 57 -3.11 -8.03 10.33
N SER A 58 -3.30 -9.16 11.01
CA SER A 58 -4.62 -9.77 11.15
C SER A 58 -5.58 -8.85 11.89
N LYS A 59 -5.19 -8.33 13.06
CA LYS A 59 -6.00 -7.36 13.83
C LYS A 59 -6.20 -6.04 13.09
N ARG A 60 -5.19 -5.54 12.37
CA ARG A 60 -5.34 -4.38 11.48
C ARG A 60 -6.45 -4.63 10.46
N GLY A 61 -6.42 -5.78 9.80
CA GLY A 61 -7.44 -6.17 8.83
C GLY A 61 -8.84 -6.24 9.44
N MET A 62 -8.99 -6.81 10.64
CA MET A 62 -10.25 -6.84 11.38
C MET A 62 -10.75 -5.44 11.71
N LEU A 63 -9.92 -4.62 12.37
CA LEU A 63 -10.30 -3.26 12.78
C LEU A 63 -10.71 -2.41 11.57
N MET A 64 -9.98 -2.50 10.45
CA MET A 64 -10.33 -1.77 9.23
C MET A 64 -11.64 -2.24 8.60
N GLN A 65 -11.94 -3.54 8.70
CA GLN A 65 -13.17 -4.12 8.15
C GLN A 65 -14.40 -3.80 9.01
N GLU A 66 -14.23 -3.74 10.33
CA GLU A 66 -15.29 -3.49 11.32
C GLU A 66 -15.57 -1.99 11.55
N ALA A 67 -14.69 -1.11 11.08
CA ALA A 67 -14.78 0.34 11.30
C ALA A 67 -16.02 1.00 10.71
N THR A 68 -16.57 0.41 9.65
CA THR A 68 -17.74 0.93 8.94
C THR A 68 -18.78 -0.17 8.76
N PRO A 69 -20.09 0.13 8.92
CA PRO A 69 -21.12 -0.87 8.64
C PRO A 69 -20.99 -1.37 7.19
N PRO A 70 -21.27 -2.66 6.94
CA PRO A 70 -21.27 -3.20 5.58
C PRO A 70 -22.09 -2.34 4.62
N ASP A 71 -21.63 -2.24 3.37
CA ASP A 71 -22.31 -1.54 2.27
C ASP A 71 -22.53 -0.03 2.44
N THR A 72 -21.90 0.61 3.44
CA THR A 72 -21.99 2.08 3.64
C THR A 72 -20.94 2.88 2.87
N GLY A 73 -19.87 2.23 2.43
CA GLY A 73 -18.78 2.86 1.69
C GLY A 73 -18.00 1.89 0.83
N GLY A 74 -16.93 2.38 0.23
CA GLY A 74 -16.08 1.55 -0.61
C GLY A 74 -14.93 2.31 -1.25
N MET A 75 -14.46 1.79 -2.38
CA MET A 75 -13.37 2.38 -3.15
C MET A 75 -13.61 2.22 -4.65
N ILE A 76 -13.24 3.23 -5.44
CA ILE A 76 -13.26 3.16 -6.91
C ILE A 76 -11.89 3.58 -7.46
N ALA A 77 -11.41 2.85 -8.46
CA ALA A 77 -10.21 3.22 -9.22
C ALA A 77 -10.61 4.06 -10.42
N ILE A 78 -10.03 5.26 -10.53
CA ILE A 78 -10.19 6.19 -11.66
C ILE A 78 -8.89 6.15 -12.48
N MET A 79 -9.03 5.87 -13.78
CA MET A 79 -7.91 5.84 -14.72
C MET A 79 -8.07 6.91 -15.79
N GLY A 80 -6.94 7.52 -16.18
CA GLY A 80 -6.87 8.48 -17.29
C GLY A 80 -6.99 9.95 -16.88
N LEU A 81 -7.20 10.24 -15.61
CA LEU A 81 -7.17 11.60 -15.05
C LEU A 81 -5.93 11.80 -14.18
N ASN A 82 -5.43 13.02 -14.11
CA ASN A 82 -4.30 13.40 -13.27
C ASN A 82 -4.72 13.65 -11.80
N HIS A 83 -3.73 13.91 -10.93
CA HIS A 83 -3.98 14.09 -9.49
C HIS A 83 -4.89 15.29 -9.18
N ALA A 84 -4.66 16.44 -9.82
CA ALA A 84 -5.42 17.65 -9.56
C ALA A 84 -6.89 17.48 -9.98
N GLU A 85 -7.14 16.87 -11.13
CA GLU A 85 -8.48 16.56 -11.62
C GLU A 85 -9.25 15.66 -10.65
N VAL A 86 -8.64 14.58 -10.16
CA VAL A 86 -9.30 13.66 -9.22
C VAL A 86 -9.53 14.31 -7.85
N ILE A 87 -8.58 15.11 -7.36
CA ILE A 87 -8.76 15.88 -6.12
C ILE A 87 -9.96 16.82 -6.24
N GLU A 88 -10.09 17.51 -7.37
CA GLU A 88 -11.19 18.43 -7.63
C GLU A 88 -12.53 17.71 -7.76
N ILE A 89 -12.56 16.57 -8.45
CA ILE A 89 -13.74 15.68 -8.50
C ILE A 89 -14.17 15.25 -7.10
N CYS A 90 -13.24 14.83 -6.24
CA CYS A 90 -13.56 14.50 -4.85
C CYS A 90 -14.09 15.73 -4.09
N ARG A 91 -13.50 16.91 -4.31
CA ARG A 91 -13.95 18.16 -3.67
C ARG A 91 -15.40 18.48 -4.01
N GLU A 92 -15.79 18.33 -5.27
CA GLU A 92 -17.16 18.56 -5.73
C GLU A 92 -18.12 17.44 -5.27
N ALA A 93 -17.69 16.18 -5.33
CA ALA A 93 -18.49 15.04 -4.88
C ALA A 93 -18.77 15.03 -3.38
N ARG A 94 -17.99 15.77 -2.57
CA ARG A 94 -18.20 15.89 -1.12
C ARG A 94 -19.55 16.48 -0.72
N LYS A 95 -20.24 17.15 -1.66
CA LYS A 95 -21.64 17.59 -1.47
C LYS A 95 -22.59 16.43 -1.20
N SER A 96 -22.23 15.21 -1.61
CA SER A 96 -23.03 13.99 -1.45
C SER A 96 -22.50 13.06 -0.35
N GLY A 97 -21.53 13.49 0.47
CA GLY A 97 -20.93 12.68 1.54
C GLY A 97 -19.40 12.69 1.55
N VAL A 98 -18.78 11.93 2.43
CA VAL A 98 -17.32 11.86 2.56
C VAL A 98 -16.70 11.10 1.39
N VAL A 99 -15.78 11.75 0.65
CA VAL A 99 -14.94 11.09 -0.37
C VAL A 99 -13.60 11.82 -0.51
N ALA A 100 -12.53 11.05 -0.73
CA ALA A 100 -11.19 11.57 -0.96
C ALA A 100 -10.34 10.58 -1.76
N PRO A 101 -9.22 11.03 -2.37
CA PRO A 101 -8.17 10.13 -2.84
C PRO A 101 -7.65 9.25 -1.70
N ALA A 102 -7.52 7.96 -1.98
CA ALA A 102 -7.08 6.91 -1.07
C ALA A 102 -5.73 6.32 -1.51
N ASN A 103 -5.47 6.20 -2.82
CA ASN A 103 -4.18 5.76 -3.34
C ASN A 103 -3.79 6.56 -4.58
N PHE A 104 -2.61 7.17 -4.54
CA PHE A 104 -1.93 7.71 -5.71
C PHE A 104 -0.97 6.63 -6.23
N ASN A 105 -1.47 5.76 -7.12
CA ASN A 105 -0.77 4.55 -7.49
C ASN A 105 0.29 4.78 -8.58
N CYS A 106 -0.04 5.53 -9.62
CA CYS A 106 0.86 5.86 -10.71
C CYS A 106 0.21 6.93 -11.60
N PRO A 107 0.96 7.54 -12.53
CA PRO A 107 0.41 8.57 -13.40
C PRO A 107 -0.84 8.09 -14.12
N GLY A 108 -1.96 8.78 -13.88
CA GLY A 108 -3.25 8.44 -14.48
C GLY A 108 -3.95 7.23 -13.85
N GLN A 109 -3.64 6.85 -12.61
CA GLN A 109 -4.44 5.90 -11.82
C GLN A 109 -4.49 6.28 -10.34
N ILE A 110 -5.65 6.76 -9.92
CA ILE A 110 -5.93 7.18 -8.55
C ILE A 110 -7.10 6.34 -8.04
N VAL A 111 -6.98 5.80 -6.84
CA VAL A 111 -8.12 5.20 -6.14
C VAL A 111 -8.69 6.25 -5.21
N ILE A 112 -10.01 6.41 -5.21
CA ILE A 112 -10.73 7.23 -4.24
C ILE A 112 -11.54 6.33 -3.32
N SER A 113 -11.81 6.80 -2.12
CA SER A 113 -12.56 6.07 -1.10
C SER A 113 -13.48 7.00 -0.33
N GLY A 114 -14.62 6.47 0.10
CA GLY A 114 -15.64 7.26 0.75
C GLY A 114 -16.97 6.52 0.93
N GLU A 115 -17.98 7.30 1.28
CA GLU A 115 -19.38 6.88 1.36
C GLU A 115 -19.95 6.61 -0.03
N LYS A 116 -20.90 5.67 -0.10
CA LYS A 116 -21.44 5.18 -1.37
C LYS A 116 -22.01 6.30 -2.26
N ALA A 117 -22.83 7.20 -1.70
CA ALA A 117 -23.44 8.30 -2.45
C ALA A 117 -22.39 9.28 -3.01
N ALA A 118 -21.33 9.57 -2.26
CA ALA A 118 -20.24 10.42 -2.71
C ALA A 118 -19.37 9.74 -3.78
N LEU A 119 -19.18 8.42 -3.69
CA LEU A 119 -18.51 7.64 -4.74
C LEU A 119 -19.31 7.58 -6.04
N GLU A 120 -20.64 7.45 -5.96
CA GLU A 120 -21.53 7.53 -7.12
C GLU A 120 -21.44 8.90 -7.78
N GLN A 121 -21.49 9.98 -7.00
CA GLN A 121 -21.31 11.34 -7.52
C GLN A 121 -19.92 11.53 -8.17
N ALA A 122 -18.86 11.05 -7.51
CA ALA A 122 -17.50 11.12 -8.05
C ALA A 122 -17.34 10.31 -9.35
N HIS A 123 -18.05 9.18 -9.49
CA HIS A 123 -18.09 8.42 -10.73
C HIS A 123 -18.64 9.28 -11.88
N HIS A 124 -19.81 9.91 -11.69
CA HIS A 124 -20.42 10.76 -12.73
C HIS A 124 -19.51 11.92 -13.13
N LEU A 125 -18.94 12.62 -12.14
CA LEU A 125 -18.02 13.74 -12.39
C LEU A 125 -16.76 13.28 -13.12
N ALA A 126 -16.17 12.14 -12.73
CA ALA A 126 -15.00 11.59 -13.41
C ALA A 126 -15.31 11.15 -14.84
N SER A 127 -16.48 10.56 -15.11
CA SER A 127 -16.92 10.23 -16.46
C SER A 127 -17.05 11.49 -17.32
N ALA A 128 -17.68 12.54 -16.79
CA ALA A 128 -17.84 13.81 -17.49
C ALA A 128 -16.50 14.50 -17.76
N ALA A 129 -15.53 14.36 -16.85
CA ALA A 129 -14.17 14.87 -17.00
C ALA A 129 -13.28 14.04 -17.96
N GLY A 130 -13.79 12.95 -18.54
CA GLY A 130 -13.07 12.15 -19.53
C GLY A 130 -12.19 11.04 -18.94
N ALA A 131 -12.53 10.53 -17.75
CA ALA A 131 -11.87 9.33 -17.21
C ALA A 131 -11.97 8.17 -18.21
N LYS A 132 -10.83 7.57 -18.56
CA LYS A 132 -10.75 6.44 -19.50
C LYS A 132 -11.43 5.19 -18.97
N ARG A 133 -11.37 4.99 -17.65
CA ARG A 133 -12.00 3.86 -16.97
C ARG A 133 -12.25 4.19 -15.51
N ILE A 134 -13.41 3.79 -15.01
CA ILE A 134 -13.75 3.86 -13.59
C ILE A 134 -14.17 2.45 -13.16
N THR A 135 -13.51 1.90 -12.13
CA THR A 135 -13.74 0.51 -11.70
C THR A 135 -13.97 0.45 -10.19
N PRO A 136 -15.16 0.04 -9.74
CA PRO A 136 -15.39 -0.27 -8.34
C PRO A 136 -14.45 -1.39 -7.88
N LEU A 137 -13.81 -1.20 -6.72
CA LEU A 137 -12.98 -2.23 -6.12
C LEU A 137 -13.86 -3.19 -5.31
N ARG A 138 -13.47 -4.47 -5.27
CA ARG A 138 -14.19 -5.52 -4.52
C ARG A 138 -13.83 -5.45 -3.03
N VAL A 139 -14.14 -4.33 -2.41
CA VAL A 139 -13.98 -4.06 -0.97
C VAL A 139 -15.22 -3.32 -0.46
N SER A 140 -15.65 -3.66 0.74
CA SER A 140 -16.86 -3.10 1.37
C SER A 140 -16.58 -1.99 2.38
N ALA A 141 -15.30 -1.66 2.60
CA ALA A 141 -14.85 -0.66 3.55
C ALA A 141 -14.08 0.47 2.85
N PRO A 142 -14.23 1.73 3.30
CA PRO A 142 -13.60 2.88 2.69
C PRO A 142 -12.15 3.08 3.18
N PHE A 143 -11.26 2.15 2.85
CA PHE A 143 -9.88 2.17 3.31
C PHE A 143 -9.12 3.44 2.92
N HIS A 144 -8.17 3.86 3.77
CA HIS A 144 -7.31 5.03 3.53
C HIS A 144 -8.10 6.35 3.39
N SER A 145 -9.22 6.44 4.09
CA SER A 145 -10.05 7.64 4.19
C SER A 145 -10.24 8.05 5.66
N ILE A 146 -10.69 9.28 5.88
CA ILE A 146 -10.98 9.81 7.22
C ILE A 146 -12.02 8.97 7.98
N LEU A 147 -12.87 8.21 7.27
CA LEU A 147 -13.86 7.31 7.87
C LEU A 147 -13.20 6.20 8.70
N LEU A 148 -11.92 5.92 8.46
CA LEU A 148 -11.14 4.92 9.19
C LEU A 148 -10.36 5.53 10.38
N GLN A 149 -10.49 6.83 10.66
CA GLN A 149 -9.85 7.46 11.81
C GLN A 149 -10.15 6.76 13.16
N PRO A 150 -11.36 6.23 13.44
CA PRO A 150 -11.62 5.48 14.67
C PRO A 150 -10.74 4.24 14.86
N VAL A 151 -10.19 3.66 13.78
CA VAL A 151 -9.27 2.50 13.82
C VAL A 151 -7.94 2.85 14.47
N GLU A 152 -7.50 4.10 14.37
CA GLU A 152 -6.18 4.54 14.80
C GLU A 152 -5.92 4.22 16.27
N ALA A 153 -6.90 4.48 17.15
CA ALA A 153 -6.77 4.22 18.58
C ALA A 153 -6.65 2.72 18.90
N GLY A 154 -7.40 1.87 18.18
CA GLY A 154 -7.30 0.41 18.30
C GLY A 154 -5.94 -0.10 17.84
N LEU A 155 -5.46 0.38 16.70
CA LEU A 155 -4.15 0.02 16.16
C LEU A 155 -3.00 0.50 17.05
N ALA A 156 -3.10 1.72 17.60
CA ALA A 156 -2.11 2.27 18.54
C ALA A 156 -1.94 1.38 19.78
N LYS A 157 -3.04 0.89 20.36
CA LYS A 157 -3.01 -0.03 21.52
C LYS A 157 -2.29 -1.34 21.21
N ILE A 158 -2.38 -1.83 19.96
CA ILE A 158 -1.69 -3.05 19.53
C ILE A 158 -0.20 -2.76 19.34
N LEU A 159 0.13 -1.70 18.58
CA LEU A 159 1.51 -1.31 18.28
C LEU A 159 2.31 -0.92 19.53
N ALA A 160 1.66 -0.39 20.57
CA ALA A 160 2.31 -0.09 21.85
C ALA A 160 2.94 -1.33 22.51
N LYS A 161 2.40 -2.53 22.26
CA LYS A 161 2.85 -3.79 22.87
C LYS A 161 3.98 -4.48 22.10
N ILE A 162 4.30 -4.00 20.91
CA ILE A 162 5.25 -4.65 20.00
C ILE A 162 6.58 -3.89 20.04
N PRO A 163 7.72 -4.58 20.21
CA PRO A 163 9.03 -3.93 20.09
C PRO A 163 9.29 -3.54 18.63
N PHE A 164 9.77 -2.31 18.42
CA PHE A 164 10.19 -1.81 17.12
C PHE A 164 11.67 -1.47 17.19
N ASN A 165 12.45 -2.01 16.26
CA ASN A 165 13.86 -1.71 16.11
C ASN A 165 14.06 -0.57 15.10
N GLN A 166 15.28 -0.02 15.06
CA GLN A 166 15.68 0.80 13.91
C GLN A 166 15.78 -0.10 12.66
N PRO A 167 15.43 0.41 11.47
CA PRO A 167 15.51 -0.37 10.23
C PRO A 167 16.96 -0.58 9.79
N ASP A 168 17.32 -1.83 9.45
CA ASP A 168 18.61 -2.18 8.83
C ASP A 168 18.69 -1.72 7.38
N ILE A 169 17.54 -1.62 6.71
CA ILE A 169 17.39 -1.19 5.31
C ILE A 169 16.40 -0.01 5.27
N PRO A 170 16.69 1.10 4.59
CA PRO A 170 15.78 2.26 4.53
C PRO A 170 14.38 1.88 4.01
N VAL A 171 13.34 2.26 4.76
CA VAL A 171 11.93 2.03 4.38
C VAL A 171 11.24 3.35 4.02
N ILE A 172 10.54 3.38 2.89
CA ILE A 172 9.70 4.52 2.48
C ILE A 172 8.27 4.34 2.98
N PHE A 173 7.76 5.34 3.69
CA PHE A 173 6.43 5.31 4.29
C PHE A 173 5.36 5.92 3.38
N ASN A 174 4.21 5.27 3.29
CA ASN A 174 3.13 5.61 2.38
C ASN A 174 2.49 6.96 2.66
N ILE A 175 2.47 7.41 3.91
CA ILE A 175 1.77 8.64 4.33
C ILE A 175 2.47 9.92 3.84
N ASN A 176 3.79 9.88 3.66
CA ASN A 176 4.59 11.06 3.34
C ASN A 176 5.66 10.82 2.27
N ALA A 177 5.73 9.60 1.71
CA ALA A 177 6.74 9.18 0.74
C ALA A 177 8.18 9.42 1.20
N ALA A 178 8.44 9.36 2.51
CA ALA A 178 9.75 9.65 3.10
C ALA A 178 10.29 8.48 3.92
N CYS A 179 11.59 8.50 4.17
CA CYS A 179 12.22 7.58 5.12
C CYS A 179 11.94 7.96 6.57
N CYS A 180 11.83 6.94 7.42
CA CYS A 180 11.79 7.10 8.86
C CYS A 180 12.56 5.97 9.53
N SER A 181 13.53 6.31 10.38
CA SER A 181 14.33 5.33 11.14
C SER A 181 13.96 5.28 12.63
N GLU A 182 13.30 6.32 13.15
CA GLU A 182 12.96 6.42 14.56
C GLU A 182 11.76 5.52 14.91
N PRO A 183 11.91 4.49 15.77
CA PRO A 183 10.86 3.50 16.05
C PRO A 183 9.52 4.12 16.50
N ARG A 184 9.57 5.19 17.27
CA ARG A 184 8.37 5.91 17.71
C ARG A 184 7.61 6.51 16.52
N LYS A 185 8.30 7.25 15.65
CA LYS A 185 7.70 7.85 14.45
C LYS A 185 7.23 6.80 13.45
N ILE A 186 7.92 5.65 13.35
CA ILE A 186 7.46 4.52 12.54
C ILE A 186 6.06 4.07 13.01
N LYS A 187 5.86 3.90 14.32
CA LYS A 187 4.53 3.55 14.86
C LYS A 187 3.49 4.63 14.56
N GLU A 188 3.83 5.91 14.74
CA GLU A 188 2.94 7.03 14.42
C GLU A 188 2.52 7.02 12.93
N ASN A 189 3.46 6.74 12.02
CA ASN A 189 3.18 6.62 10.59
C ASN A 189 2.22 5.46 10.30
N LEU A 190 2.46 4.27 10.88
CA LEU A 190 1.59 3.10 10.69
C LEU A 190 0.18 3.30 11.22
N ILE A 191 0.03 4.01 12.35
CA ILE A 191 -1.27 4.35 12.92
C ILE A 191 -2.04 5.21 11.93
N ARG A 192 -1.44 6.31 11.45
CA ARG A 192 -2.10 7.24 10.52
C ARG A 192 -2.34 6.64 9.13
N GLN A 193 -1.52 5.68 8.69
CA GLN A 193 -1.61 5.05 7.38
C GLN A 193 -3.01 4.48 7.05
N VAL A 194 -3.76 4.02 8.05
CA VAL A 194 -5.09 3.39 7.83
C VAL A 194 -6.17 4.40 7.37
N SER A 195 -6.01 5.67 7.72
CA SER A 195 -6.97 6.76 7.50
C SER A 195 -6.47 7.83 6.53
N HIS A 196 -5.23 7.70 6.05
CA HIS A 196 -4.57 8.67 5.17
C HIS A 196 -4.28 8.05 3.79
N PRO A 197 -4.20 8.88 2.73
CA PRO A 197 -3.88 8.41 1.38
C PRO A 197 -2.50 7.75 1.30
N ILE A 198 -2.43 6.72 0.46
CA ILE A 198 -1.21 5.99 0.12
C ILE A 198 -0.52 6.69 -1.06
N LEU A 199 0.61 7.34 -0.78
CA LEU A 199 1.43 8.07 -1.76
C LEU A 199 2.41 7.12 -2.48
N TRP A 200 1.90 6.09 -3.17
CA TRP A 200 2.73 5.04 -3.76
C TRP A 200 3.61 5.55 -4.91
N GLU A 201 3.04 6.34 -5.82
CA GLU A 201 3.79 6.97 -6.92
C GLU A 201 4.96 7.81 -6.39
N GLN A 202 4.70 8.66 -5.39
CA GLN A 202 5.71 9.48 -4.75
C GLN A 202 6.73 8.62 -4.02
N SER A 203 6.31 7.54 -3.35
CA SER A 203 7.23 6.63 -2.65
C SER A 203 8.23 5.98 -3.62
N VAL A 204 7.77 5.60 -4.81
CA VAL A 204 8.63 5.08 -5.88
C VAL A 204 9.56 6.17 -6.42
N HIS A 205 9.07 7.40 -6.63
CA HIS A 205 9.93 8.51 -7.01
C HIS A 205 11.01 8.82 -5.97
N THR A 206 10.72 8.68 -4.67
CA THR A 206 11.72 8.79 -3.62
C THR A 206 12.81 7.73 -3.78
N LEU A 207 12.47 6.47 -4.07
CA LEU A 207 13.46 5.42 -4.34
C LEU A 207 14.31 5.74 -5.58
N LEU A 208 13.67 6.15 -6.68
CA LEU A 208 14.35 6.54 -7.94
C LEU A 208 15.32 7.71 -7.71
N SER A 209 14.91 8.73 -6.93
CA SER A 209 15.74 9.90 -6.62
C SER A 209 17.00 9.55 -5.81
N ARG A 210 17.03 8.37 -5.19
CA ARG A 210 18.17 7.83 -4.44
C ARG A 210 19.07 6.93 -5.30
N GLY A 211 18.84 6.89 -6.62
CA GLY A 211 19.63 6.11 -7.58
C GLY A 211 19.17 4.66 -7.73
N ILE A 212 18.10 4.22 -7.07
CA ILE A 212 17.58 2.86 -7.20
C ILE A 212 16.82 2.76 -8.53
N ASN A 213 17.30 1.91 -9.45
CA ASN A 213 16.73 1.75 -10.79
C ASN A 213 16.25 0.31 -11.10
N ARG A 214 16.53 -0.64 -10.20
CA ARG A 214 16.10 -2.03 -10.28
C ARG A 214 15.16 -2.36 -9.13
N PHE A 215 13.98 -2.86 -9.46
CA PHE A 215 12.89 -3.14 -8.53
C PHE A 215 12.49 -4.61 -8.58
N ILE A 216 12.39 -5.22 -7.40
CA ILE A 216 11.96 -6.61 -7.24
C ILE A 216 10.62 -6.59 -6.50
N GLY A 217 9.54 -6.87 -7.23
CA GLY A 217 8.21 -7.02 -6.66
C GLY A 217 8.10 -8.35 -5.93
N ILE A 218 7.88 -8.31 -4.61
CA ILE A 218 7.79 -9.50 -3.76
C ILE A 218 6.35 -9.68 -3.27
N GLY A 219 5.83 -10.90 -3.39
CA GLY A 219 4.53 -11.29 -2.85
C GLY A 219 3.56 -11.76 -3.93
N PRO A 220 2.33 -12.14 -3.54
CA PRO A 220 1.37 -12.72 -4.47
C PRO A 220 0.86 -11.68 -5.49
N GLY A 221 0.84 -12.09 -6.76
CA GLY A 221 0.39 -11.29 -7.90
C GLY A 221 1.41 -10.26 -8.39
N THR A 222 1.09 -9.62 -9.52
CA THR A 222 2.02 -8.74 -10.25
C THR A 222 1.70 -7.24 -10.12
N SER A 223 0.73 -6.85 -9.29
CA SER A 223 0.23 -5.46 -9.26
C SER A 223 1.32 -4.42 -8.98
N PRO A 224 2.20 -4.55 -7.95
CA PRO A 224 3.26 -3.57 -7.72
C PRO A 224 4.20 -3.41 -8.93
N ALA A 225 4.58 -4.51 -9.57
CA ALA A 225 5.43 -4.49 -10.76
C ALA A 225 4.75 -3.82 -11.97
N ARG A 226 3.43 -4.01 -12.14
CA ARG A 226 2.66 -3.30 -13.18
C ARG A 226 2.57 -1.80 -12.93
N LEU A 227 2.40 -1.40 -11.67
CA LEU A 227 2.43 0.02 -11.29
C LEU A 227 3.81 0.62 -11.54
N MET A 228 4.88 -0.12 -11.20
CA MET A 228 6.26 0.32 -11.42
C MET A 228 6.53 0.64 -12.90
N LYS A 229 6.10 -0.24 -13.82
CA LYS A 229 6.21 -0.01 -15.28
C LYS A 229 5.48 1.24 -15.78
N ARG A 230 4.45 1.71 -15.06
CA ARG A 230 3.75 2.97 -15.37
C ARG A 230 4.43 4.20 -14.79
N ILE A 231 5.09 4.07 -13.63
CA ILE A 231 5.80 5.16 -12.96
C ILE A 231 7.15 5.41 -13.62
N SER A 232 7.92 4.35 -13.87
CA SER A 232 9.22 4.42 -14.55
C SER A 232 9.37 3.26 -15.55
N PRO A 233 8.95 3.47 -16.81
CA PRO A 233 9.06 2.46 -17.87
C PRO A 233 10.50 2.00 -18.14
N GLN A 234 11.49 2.82 -17.80
CA GLN A 234 12.91 2.51 -18.01
C GLN A 234 13.54 1.72 -16.85
N SER A 235 12.86 1.63 -15.70
CA SER A 235 13.38 0.86 -14.57
C SER A 235 13.32 -0.64 -14.85
N GLU A 236 14.35 -1.36 -14.42
CA GLU A 236 14.32 -2.82 -14.43
C GLU A 236 13.35 -3.29 -13.36
N THR A 237 12.34 -4.08 -13.74
CA THR A 237 11.33 -4.57 -12.79
C THR A 237 11.08 -6.05 -12.99
N VAL A 238 11.28 -6.82 -11.93
CA VAL A 238 10.95 -8.25 -11.87
C VAL A 238 9.83 -8.47 -10.86
N ALA A 239 8.90 -9.39 -11.15
CA ALA A 239 7.88 -9.81 -10.20
C ALA A 239 8.15 -11.24 -9.76
N LEU A 240 8.26 -11.45 -8.45
CA LEU A 240 8.48 -12.75 -7.82
C LEU A 240 7.19 -13.15 -7.09
N ASP A 241 6.25 -13.69 -7.85
CA ASP A 241 4.90 -14.00 -7.38
C ASP A 241 4.55 -15.49 -7.35
N ASN A 242 5.47 -16.34 -7.82
CA ASN A 242 5.36 -17.80 -7.82
C ASN A 242 6.75 -18.45 -7.75
N ALA A 243 6.80 -19.77 -7.50
CA ALA A 243 8.05 -20.50 -7.33
C ALA A 243 8.96 -20.45 -8.57
N ALA A 244 8.40 -20.62 -9.77
CA ALA A 244 9.19 -20.61 -11.01
C ALA A 244 9.88 -19.26 -11.23
N ALA A 245 9.19 -18.15 -10.98
CA ALA A 245 9.79 -16.81 -11.08
C ALA A 245 10.92 -16.60 -10.06
N ILE A 246 10.79 -17.16 -8.85
CA ILE A 246 11.83 -17.10 -7.81
C ILE A 246 13.05 -17.92 -8.24
N GLU A 247 12.84 -19.16 -8.71
CA GLU A 247 13.91 -20.04 -9.18
C GLU A 247 14.68 -19.45 -10.37
N GLU A 248 13.97 -18.90 -11.36
CA GLU A 248 14.57 -18.21 -12.50
C GLU A 248 15.42 -17.01 -12.06
N PHE A 249 14.89 -16.17 -11.15
CA PHE A 249 15.61 -15.03 -10.62
C PHE A 249 16.88 -15.43 -9.86
N LEU A 250 16.78 -16.46 -9.00
CA LEU A 250 17.93 -16.98 -8.24
C LEU A 250 18.99 -17.61 -9.17
N GLY A 251 18.56 -18.30 -10.23
CA GLY A 251 19.46 -18.85 -11.25
C GLY A 251 20.30 -17.78 -11.96
N GLY A 252 19.73 -16.58 -12.15
CA GLY A 252 20.43 -15.43 -12.70
C GLY A 252 21.28 -14.64 -11.70
N MET A 253 21.09 -14.82 -10.38
CA MET A 253 21.92 -14.17 -9.36
C MET A 253 23.28 -14.86 -9.15
N ASN A 254 23.36 -16.15 -9.45
CA ASN A 254 24.57 -16.96 -9.26
C ASN A 254 25.51 -16.96 -10.48
N GLN A 255 25.19 -16.17 -11.50
CA GLN A 255 25.98 -15.98 -12.73
C GLN A 255 26.61 -14.58 -12.72
#